data_AF-A0A655XWU7-F1
#
_entry.id   AF-A0A655XWU7-F1
#
_cell.length_a   1.000
_cell.length_b   1.000
_cell.length_c   1.000
_cell.angle_alpha   90.00
_cell.angle_beta   90.00
_cell.angle_gamma   90.00
#
_symmetry.space_group_name_H-M   'P 1'
#
loop_
_entity.id
_entity.type
_entity.pdbx_description
1 polymer ?
#
loop_
_entity_poly.entity_id
_entity_poly.type
_entity_poly.pdbx_seq_one_letter_code
_entity_poly.pdbx_strand_id
1 'polypeptide(L)'
;MAVQQAAQINDAYQTLKDSLRRAEYLLSLQGIEMNAEQQTLQDPMFLMEQMELREELESVTACADPEVALVAFDTKVTAMQRHYLAQLQGQLSQSEWLAAADQIRKLKFIAKLKNEVERVEDQLLG
;
A
#
# COMPACT_ATOMS: atom_id res chain seq x y z
N MET A 1 -23.89 -24.23 10.51
CA MET A 1 -22.53 -24.74 10.73
C MET A 1 -21.72 -24.84 9.41
N ALA A 2 -22.18 -25.52 8.34
CA ALA A 2 -21.43 -25.58 7.08
C ALA A 2 -21.19 -24.21 6.39
N VAL A 3 -22.20 -23.33 6.35
CA VAL A 3 -22.09 -21.99 5.74
C VAL A 3 -21.12 -21.08 6.49
N GLN A 4 -21.15 -21.11 7.84
CA GLN A 4 -20.23 -20.32 8.68
C GLN A 4 -18.78 -20.77 8.49
N GLN A 5 -18.57 -22.08 8.31
CA GLN A 5 -17.24 -22.64 8.12
C GLN A 5 -16.68 -22.33 6.72
N ALA A 6 -17.52 -22.33 5.69
CA ALA A 6 -17.14 -21.89 4.36
C ALA A 6 -16.80 -20.38 4.34
N ALA A 7 -17.57 -19.55 5.05
CA ALA A 7 -17.27 -18.12 5.19
C ALA A 7 -15.91 -17.90 5.88
N GLN A 8 -15.65 -18.61 6.99
CA GLN A 8 -14.38 -18.52 7.71
C GLN A 8 -13.17 -18.92 6.85
N ILE A 9 -13.30 -19.96 6.02
CA ILE A 9 -12.23 -20.37 5.09
C ILE A 9 -11.97 -19.29 4.04
N ASN A 10 -13.03 -18.67 3.50
CA ASN A 10 -12.90 -17.60 2.52
C ASN A 10 -12.21 -16.37 3.12
N ASP A 11 -12.59 -15.97 4.33
CA ASP A 11 -11.97 -14.84 5.03
C ASP A 11 -10.49 -15.09 5.32
N ALA A 12 -10.13 -16.30 5.76
CA ALA A 12 -8.74 -16.70 5.96
C ALA A 12 -7.96 -16.66 4.64
N TYR A 13 -8.53 -17.18 3.56
CA TYR A 13 -7.89 -17.16 2.24
C TYR A 13 -7.65 -15.74 1.74
N GLN A 14 -8.65 -14.86 1.81
CA GLN A 14 -8.51 -13.45 1.39
C GLN A 14 -7.48 -12.71 2.23
N THR A 15 -7.42 -12.98 3.53
CA THR A 15 -6.46 -12.37 4.45
C THR A 15 -5.03 -12.81 4.15
N LEU A 16 -4.81 -14.10 3.88
CA LEU A 16 -3.47 -14.64 3.65
C LEU A 16 -2.95 -14.42 2.22
N LYS A 17 -3.86 -14.25 1.24
CA LYS A 17 -3.50 -13.98 -0.15
C LYS A 17 -2.94 -12.57 -0.34
N ASP A 18 -3.53 -11.59 0.34
CA ASP A 18 -3.08 -10.21 0.28
C ASP A 18 -1.90 -9.98 1.24
N SER A 19 -0.78 -9.47 0.73
CA SER A 19 0.44 -9.30 1.53
C SER A 19 0.28 -8.30 2.68
N LEU A 20 -0.53 -7.25 2.49
CA LEU A 20 -0.80 -6.22 3.50
C LEU A 20 -1.70 -6.79 4.60
N ARG A 21 -2.82 -7.42 4.22
CA ARG A 21 -3.76 -8.05 5.18
C ARG A 21 -3.09 -9.16 5.97
N ARG A 22 -2.22 -9.95 5.33
CA ARG A 22 -1.43 -10.98 6.01
C ARG A 22 -0.48 -10.37 7.04
N ALA A 23 0.19 -9.27 6.72
CA ALA A 23 1.09 -8.60 7.65
C ALA A 23 0.33 -7.97 8.84
N GLU A 24 -0.83 -7.35 8.58
CA GLU A 24 -1.72 -6.85 9.63
C GLU A 24 -2.20 -7.98 10.55
N TYR A 25 -2.57 -9.12 9.97
CA TYR A 25 -2.98 -10.29 10.73
C TYR A 25 -1.84 -10.80 11.62
N LEU A 26 -0.61 -10.89 11.10
CA LEU A 26 0.56 -11.28 11.89
C LEU A 26 0.81 -10.35 13.08
N LEU A 27 0.66 -9.04 12.89
CA LEU A 27 0.75 -8.07 14.00
C LEU A 27 -0.37 -8.24 15.02
N SER A 28 -1.60 -8.51 14.56
CA SER A 28 -2.73 -8.75 15.47
C SER A 28 -2.50 -9.96 16.38
N LEU A 29 -1.82 -11.01 15.89
CA LEU A 29 -1.42 -12.17 16.69
C LEU A 29 -0.40 -11.82 17.78
N GLN A 30 0.35 -10.72 17.62
CA GLN A 30 1.27 -10.17 18.64
C GLN A 30 0.58 -9.16 19.57
N GLY A 31 -0.74 -9.00 19.48
CA GLY A 31 -1.50 -8.02 20.26
C GLY A 31 -1.36 -6.58 19.76
N ILE A 32 -0.79 -6.38 18.57
CA ILE A 32 -0.65 -5.07 17.94
C ILE A 32 -1.81 -4.90 16.97
N GLU A 33 -2.84 -4.20 17.43
CA GLU A 33 -3.93 -3.80 16.56
C GLU A 33 -3.52 -2.59 15.72
N MET A 34 -3.60 -2.74 14.40
CA MET A 34 -3.38 -1.68 13.43
C MET A 34 -4.56 -0.69 13.36
N ASN A 35 -5.44 -0.67 14.38
CA ASN A 35 -6.78 -0.11 14.34
C ASN A 35 -6.75 1.29 13.72
N ALA A 36 -7.30 1.32 12.51
CA ALA A 36 -6.93 2.23 11.46
C ALA A 36 -7.80 3.47 11.55
N GLU A 37 -7.24 4.55 12.11
CA GLU A 37 -7.58 5.97 11.87
C GLU A 37 -6.92 6.88 12.91
N GLN A 38 -6.62 6.39 14.12
CA GLN A 38 -6.16 7.23 15.23
C GLN A 38 -4.64 7.42 15.29
N GLN A 39 -3.86 6.49 14.75
CA GLN A 39 -2.41 6.64 14.69
C GLN A 39 -2.00 7.11 13.31
N THR A 40 -2.09 8.43 13.11
CA THR A 40 -1.50 9.13 11.96
C THR A 40 -0.04 8.73 11.82
N LEU A 41 0.39 8.42 10.59
CA LEU A 41 1.81 8.21 10.33
C LEU A 41 2.58 9.48 10.70
N GLN A 42 3.42 9.39 11.73
CA GLN A 42 4.21 10.51 12.24
C GLN A 42 5.55 10.60 11.51
N ASP A 43 5.50 10.61 10.18
CA ASP A 43 6.69 10.68 9.32
C ASP A 43 6.52 11.88 8.36
N PRO A 44 6.95 13.10 8.78
CA PRO A 44 6.80 14.30 7.96
C PRO A 44 7.51 14.22 6.61
N MET A 45 8.64 13.51 6.54
CA MET A 45 9.39 13.33 5.30
C MET A 45 8.60 12.47 4.32
N PHE A 46 8.02 11.37 4.79
CA PHE A 46 7.13 10.55 3.96
C PHE A 46 5.89 11.30 3.50
N LEU A 47 5.27 12.11 4.38
CA LEU A 47 4.09 12.88 4.02
C LEU A 47 4.41 13.93 2.94
N MET A 48 5.59 14.56 3.01
CA MET A 48 6.08 15.47 1.98
C MET A 48 6.30 14.73 0.65
N GLU A 49 6.97 13.59 0.67
CA GLU A 49 7.16 12.73 -0.51
C GLU A 49 5.82 12.31 -1.14
N GLN A 50 4.81 11.99 -0.32
CA GLN A 50 3.46 11.69 -0.81
C GLN A 50 2.78 12.89 -1.49
N MET A 51 2.99 14.11 -1.00
CA MET A 51 2.47 15.32 -1.65
C MET A 51 3.15 15.54 -2.99
N GLU A 52 4.48 15.45 -3.04
CA GLU A 52 5.25 15.60 -4.28
C GLU A 52 4.84 14.56 -5.34
N LEU A 53 4.64 13.29 -4.94
CA LEU A 53 4.16 12.24 -5.85
C LEU A 53 2.78 12.54 -6.43
N ARG A 54 1.89 13.17 -5.65
CA ARG A 54 0.56 13.55 -6.14
C ARG A 54 0.62 14.72 -7.10
N GLU A 55 1.44 15.73 -6.81
CA GLU A 55 1.68 16.84 -7.73
C GLU A 55 2.32 16.36 -9.05
N GLU A 56 3.24 15.40 -8.97
CA GLU A 56 3.83 14.74 -10.14
C GLU A 56 2.76 14.00 -10.95
N LEU A 57 1.88 13.22 -10.30
CA LEU A 57 0.79 12.51 -10.96
C LEU A 57 -0.21 13.46 -11.64
N GLU A 58 -0.59 14.56 -10.99
CA GLU A 58 -1.46 15.58 -11.58
C GLU A 58 -0.83 16.20 -12.84
N SER A 59 0.49 16.41 -12.80
CA SER A 59 1.26 16.99 -13.91
C SER A 59 1.43 16.05 -15.11
N VAL A 60 1.24 14.73 -14.95
CA VAL A 60 1.32 13.73 -16.04
C VAL A 60 0.38 14.09 -17.18
N THR A 61 -0.83 14.54 -16.88
CA THR A 61 -1.85 14.87 -17.88
C THR A 61 -1.51 16.12 -18.72
N ALA A 62 -0.64 16.99 -18.22
CA ALA A 62 -0.21 18.22 -18.89
C ALA A 62 1.08 18.05 -19.72
N CYS A 63 1.68 16.85 -19.72
CA CYS A 63 2.88 16.56 -20.48
C CYS A 63 2.58 16.40 -21.99
N ALA A 64 3.63 16.55 -22.81
CA ALA A 64 3.51 16.37 -24.27
C ALA A 64 3.11 14.93 -24.65
N ASP A 65 3.61 13.93 -23.89
CA ASP A 65 3.29 12.51 -24.04
C ASP A 65 2.80 11.92 -22.70
N PRO A 66 1.50 12.13 -22.33
CA PRO A 66 0.96 11.71 -21.03
C PRO A 66 1.04 10.21 -20.76
N GLU A 67 0.85 9.38 -21.79
CA GLU A 67 0.93 7.91 -21.67
C GLU A 67 2.33 7.44 -21.23
N VAL A 68 3.38 8.00 -21.85
CA VAL A 68 4.77 7.66 -21.52
C VAL A 68 5.11 8.14 -20.11
N ALA A 69 4.67 9.34 -19.76
CA ALA A 69 4.85 9.89 -18.42
C ALA A 69 4.13 9.05 -17.34
N LEU A 70 2.91 8.59 -17.62
CA LEU A 70 2.15 7.74 -16.72
C LEU A 70 2.83 6.38 -16.50
N VAL A 71 3.32 5.73 -17.56
CA VAL A 71 4.05 4.46 -17.46
C VAL A 71 5.33 4.62 -16.64
N ALA A 72 6.06 5.72 -16.82
CA ALA A 72 7.24 6.02 -16.02
C ALA A 72 6.89 6.22 -14.54
N PHE A 73 5.79 6.94 -14.27
CA PHE A 73 5.29 7.16 -12.91
C PHE A 73 4.83 5.85 -12.24
N ASP A 74 4.04 5.01 -12.92
CA ASP A 74 3.62 3.70 -12.37
C ASP A 74 4.83 2.80 -12.10
N THR A 75 5.83 2.81 -12.99
CA THR A 75 7.07 2.06 -12.76
C THR A 75 7.78 2.51 -11.49
N LYS A 76 7.85 3.83 -11.24
CA LYS A 76 8.40 4.41 -10.00
C LYS A 76 7.60 3.97 -8.77
N VAL A 77 6.27 4.12 -8.79
CA VAL A 77 5.39 3.74 -7.67
C VAL A 77 5.48 2.23 -7.40
N THR A 78 5.52 1.41 -8.44
CA THR A 78 5.69 -0.05 -8.34
C THR A 78 7.05 -0.42 -7.74
N ALA A 79 8.13 0.28 -8.09
CA ALA A 79 9.44 0.07 -7.48
C ALA A 79 9.44 0.43 -5.98
N MET A 80 8.82 1.55 -5.61
CA MET A 80 8.63 1.95 -4.20
C MET A 80 7.83 0.91 -3.41
N GLN A 81 6.73 0.42 -3.98
CA GLN A 81 5.93 -0.63 -3.37
C GLN A 81 6.77 -1.89 -3.08
N ARG A 82 7.57 -2.34 -4.05
CA ARG A 82 8.45 -3.50 -3.90
C ARG A 82 9.49 -3.27 -2.80
N HIS A 83 10.09 -2.09 -2.76
CA HIS A 83 11.05 -1.72 -1.72
C HIS A 83 10.42 -1.82 -0.32
N TYR A 84 9.24 -1.23 -0.15
CA TYR A 84 8.57 -1.25 1.14
C TYR A 84 8.11 -2.64 1.56
N LEU A 85 7.67 -3.49 0.62
CA LEU A 85 7.35 -4.89 0.90
C LEU A 85 8.57 -5.70 1.34
N ALA A 86 9.73 -5.49 0.71
CA ALA A 86 10.97 -6.16 1.11
C ALA A 86 11.40 -5.77 2.53
N GLN A 87 11.30 -4.48 2.86
CA GLN A 87 11.56 -3.99 4.22
C GLN A 87 10.58 -4.57 5.24
N LEU A 88 9.28 -4.60 4.92
CA LEU A 88 8.25 -5.20 5.78
C LEU A 88 8.57 -6.67 6.07
N GLN A 89 8.93 -7.43 5.03
CA GLN A 89 9.32 -8.84 5.20
C GLN A 89 10.52 -8.98 6.14
N GLY A 90 11.54 -8.13 5.99
CA GLY A 90 12.71 -8.11 6.87
C GLY A 90 12.34 -7.80 8.32
N GLN A 91 11.54 -6.76 8.55
CA GLN A 91 11.09 -6.34 9.89
C GLN A 91 10.25 -7.42 10.57
N LEU A 92 9.29 -8.03 9.85
CA LEU A 92 8.50 -9.14 10.38
C LEU A 92 9.37 -10.35 10.74
N SER A 93 10.36 -10.69 9.91
CA SER A 93 11.27 -11.81 10.19
C SER A 93 12.15 -11.59 11.42
N GLN A 94 12.45 -10.33 11.74
CA GLN A 94 13.24 -9.91 12.89
C GLN A 94 12.38 -9.58 14.12
N SER A 95 11.06 -9.76 14.05
CA SER A 95 10.10 -9.40 15.11
C SER A 95 10.10 -7.90 15.46
N GLU A 96 10.47 -7.03 14.51
CA GLU A 96 10.43 -5.58 14.66
C GLU A 96 9.01 -5.03 14.43
N TRP A 97 8.09 -5.37 15.33
CA TRP A 97 6.66 -5.19 15.10
C TRP A 97 6.21 -3.74 14.91
N LEU A 98 6.79 -2.81 15.66
CA LEU A 98 6.46 -1.38 15.52
C LEU A 98 6.92 -0.82 14.17
N ALA A 99 8.12 -1.20 13.72
CA ALA A 99 8.63 -0.80 12.42
C ALA A 99 7.79 -1.42 11.29
N ALA A 100 7.41 -2.68 11.42
CA ALA A 100 6.50 -3.34 10.48
C ALA A 100 5.12 -2.66 10.43
N ALA A 101 4.59 -2.19 11.56
CA ALA A 101 3.33 -1.44 11.61
C ALA A 101 3.43 -0.12 10.84
N ASP A 102 4.52 0.63 11.00
CA ASP A 102 4.77 1.86 10.22
C ASP A 102 4.92 1.56 8.73
N GLN A 103 5.55 0.44 8.40
CA GLN A 103 5.73 0.01 7.03
C GLN A 103 4.41 -0.36 6.34
N ILE A 104 3.51 -1.02 7.06
CA ILE A 104 2.14 -1.29 6.59
C ILE A 104 1.39 0.02 6.35
N ARG A 105 1.52 1.02 7.23
CA ARG A 105 0.92 2.35 7.03
C ARG A 105 1.41 2.98 5.72
N LYS A 106 2.73 3.00 5.48
CA LYS A 106 3.32 3.51 4.22
C LYS A 106 2.79 2.78 2.99
N LEU A 107 2.72 1.45 3.05
CA LEU A 107 2.16 0.64 1.96
C LEU A 107 0.68 0.91 1.70
N LYS A 108 -0.14 1.27 2.71
CA LYS A 108 -1.52 1.72 2.50
C LYS A 108 -1.61 3.03 1.72
N PHE A 109 -0.70 3.97 1.95
CA PHE A 109 -0.61 5.20 1.14
C PHE A 109 -0.22 4.88 -0.30
N ILE A 110 0.77 4.02 -0.52
CA ILE A 110 1.16 3.58 -1.87
C ILE A 110 0.02 2.88 -2.60
N ALA A 111 -0.77 2.06 -1.90
CA ALA A 111 -1.96 1.44 -2.50
C ALA A 111 -3.00 2.47 -2.93
N LYS A 112 -3.22 3.54 -2.14
CA LYS A 112 -4.10 4.65 -2.53
C LYS A 112 -3.55 5.39 -3.75
N LEU A 113 -2.25 5.66 -3.79
CA LEU A 113 -1.61 6.31 -4.92
C LEU A 113 -1.74 5.46 -6.20
N LYS A 114 -1.58 4.14 -6.11
CA LYS A 114 -1.82 3.24 -7.25
C LYS A 114 -3.25 3.32 -7.78
N ASN A 115 -4.25 3.36 -6.89
CA ASN A 115 -5.63 3.55 -7.33
C ASN A 115 -5.84 4.92 -8.00
N GLU A 116 -5.09 5.95 -7.60
CA GLU A 116 -5.11 7.26 -8.27
C GLU A 116 -4.47 7.17 -9.66
N VAL A 117 -3.36 6.44 -9.82
CA VAL A 117 -2.71 6.16 -11.12
C VAL A 117 -3.67 5.42 -12.07
N GLU A 118 -4.32 4.35 -11.61
CA GLU A 118 -5.30 3.58 -12.41
C GLU A 118 -6.44 4.47 -12.91
N ARG A 119 -6.90 5.44 -12.12
CA ARG A 119 -7.93 6.39 -12.55
C ARG A 119 -7.44 7.34 -13.64
N VAL A 120 -6.18 7.76 -13.58
CA VAL A 120 -5.58 8.60 -14.63
C VAL A 120 -5.38 7.78 -15.90
N GLU A 121 -4.98 6.51 -15.77
CA GLU A 121 -4.88 5.56 -16.89
C GLU A 121 -6.22 5.40 -17.61
N ASP A 122 -7.29 5.14 -16.86
CA ASP A 122 -8.65 5.04 -17.39
C ASP A 122 -9.12 6.32 -18.08
N GLN A 123 -8.69 7.51 -17.61
CA GLN A 123 -9.02 8.79 -18.23
C GLN A 123 -8.26 9.07 -19.53
N LEU A 124 -7.04 8.54 -19.67
CA LEU A 124 -6.22 8.72 -20.87
C LEU A 124 -6.55 7.71 -21.96
N LEU A 125 -6.91 6.48 -21.59
CA LEU A 125 -7.13 5.36 -22.50
C LEU A 125 -8.60 5.00 -22.74
N GLY A 126 -9.52 5.50 -21.91
CA GLY A 126 -10.97 5.30 -22.03
C GLY A 126 -11.63 6.27 -23.00
#